data_AF-A0A7Y2PAY2-F1
#
_entry.id   AF-A0A7Y2PAY2-F1
#
_cell.length_a   1.000
_cell.length_b   1.000
_cell.length_c   1.000
_cell.angle_alpha   90.00
_cell.angle_beta   90.00
_cell.angle_gamma   90.00
#
_symmetry.space_group_name_H-M   'P 1'
#
loop_
_entity.id
_entity.type
_entity.pdbx_description
1 polymer ?
#
loop_
_entity_poly.entity_id
_entity_poly.type
_entity_poly.pdbx_seq_one_letter_code
_entity_poly.pdbx_strand_id
1 'polypeptide(L)'
;MIEEEMEIYPIAHKGKVYNVITAFDMTFLEVRGMLDWLDERNAFLRTPDDEFLGPGKMYTCDVEGVQFEVDVHGYEVVVYKRSPA
;
A
#
# COMPACT_ATOMS: atom_id res chain seq x y z
N MET A 1 6.07 20.74 -12.95
CA MET A 1 5.42 19.91 -11.93
C MET A 1 6.29 18.69 -11.81
N ILE A 2 6.85 18.41 -10.63
CA ILE A 2 7.65 17.20 -10.46
C ILE A 2 6.62 16.09 -10.47
N GLU A 3 6.53 15.36 -11.58
CA GLU A 3 5.94 14.03 -11.57
C GLU A 3 6.89 13.23 -10.67
N GLU A 4 6.58 13.17 -9.37
CA GLU A 4 7.33 12.31 -8.46
C GLU A 4 7.17 10.89 -9.01
N GLU A 5 8.26 10.36 -9.56
CA GLU A 5 8.26 9.11 -10.33
C GLU A 5 7.89 7.98 -9.36
N MET A 6 6.75 7.33 -9.58
CA MET A 6 6.33 6.21 -8.74
C MET A 6 7.27 5.03 -8.98
N GLU A 7 8.03 4.68 -7.96
CA GLU A 7 8.97 3.56 -8.01
C GLU A 7 8.36 2.32 -7.35
N ILE A 8 8.80 1.15 -7.80
CA ILE A 8 8.32 -0.14 -7.29
C ILE A 8 9.36 -0.73 -6.35
N TYR A 9 8.97 -0.90 -5.10
CA TYR A 9 9.80 -1.45 -4.04
C TYR A 9 9.27 -2.84 -3.62
N PRO A 10 9.95 -3.94 -3.98
CA PRO A 10 9.56 -5.27 -3.55
C PRO A 10 9.96 -5.51 -2.09
N ILE A 11 8.97 -5.73 -1.23
CA ILE A 11 9.12 -5.90 0.22
C ILE A 11 8.69 -7.31 0.64
N ALA A 12 9.59 -8.07 1.23
CA ALA A 12 9.27 -9.36 1.84
C ALA A 12 8.70 -9.16 3.25
N HIS A 13 7.46 -9.61 3.48
CA HIS A 13 6.78 -9.51 4.77
C HIS A 13 5.88 -10.73 5.01
N LYS A 14 5.90 -11.30 6.23
CA LYS A 14 5.10 -12.47 6.65
C LYS A 14 5.09 -13.65 5.63
N GLY A 15 6.22 -13.89 4.97
CA GLY A 15 6.36 -14.99 4.00
C GLY A 15 5.76 -14.72 2.61
N LYS A 16 5.36 -13.48 2.33
CA LYS A 16 4.87 -13.01 1.03
C LYS A 16 5.75 -11.85 0.54
N VAL A 17 5.71 -11.57 -0.77
CA VAL A 17 6.36 -10.41 -1.37
C VAL A 17 5.28 -9.44 -1.81
N TYR A 18 5.38 -8.21 -1.33
CA TYR A 18 4.50 -7.10 -1.65
C TYR A 18 5.25 -6.10 -2.51
N ASN A 19 4.62 -5.60 -3.57
CA ASN A 19 5.19 -4.52 -4.38
C ASN A 19 4.59 -3.21 -3.88
N VAL A 20 5.38 -2.43 -3.14
CA VAL A 20 4.98 -1.09 -2.68
C VAL A 20 5.36 -0.09 -3.76
N ILE A 21 4.36 0.56 -4.34
CA ILE A 21 4.49 1.52 -5.44
C ILE A 21 4.27 2.90 -4.83
N THR A 22 5.33 3.70 -4.72
CA THR A 22 5.26 5.00 -4.05
C THR A 22 6.30 5.94 -4.63
N ALA A 23 6.02 7.23 -4.58
CA ALA A 23 7.02 8.27 -4.85
C ALA A 23 7.52 8.95 -3.56
N PHE A 24 6.95 8.57 -2.41
CA PHE A 24 7.28 9.13 -1.10
C PHE A 24 8.41 8.33 -0.43
N ASP A 25 9.34 9.04 0.20
CA ASP A 25 10.30 8.43 1.13
C ASP A 25 9.56 7.95 2.38
N MET A 26 9.48 6.63 2.53
CA MET A 26 8.80 5.96 3.64
C MET A 26 9.81 5.19 4.48
N THR A 27 9.70 5.34 5.79
CA THR A 27 10.50 4.56 6.73
C THR A 27 10.05 3.10 6.74
N PHE A 28 10.97 2.23 7.12
CA PHE A 28 10.70 0.80 7.21
C PHE A 28 9.58 0.46 8.22
N LEU A 29 9.44 1.27 9.28
CA LEU A 29 8.36 1.12 10.27
C LEU A 29 7.00 1.45 9.67
N GLU A 30 6.91 2.54 8.89
CA GLU A 30 5.69 2.91 8.17
C GLU A 30 5.29 1.82 7.17
N VAL A 31 6.23 1.35 6.35
CA VAL A 31 5.96 0.29 5.35
C VAL A 31 5.47 -0.99 6.03
N ARG A 32 6.13 -1.46 7.09
CA ARG A 32 5.72 -2.67 7.79
C ARG A 32 4.38 -2.51 8.50
N GLY A 33 4.19 -1.41 9.22
CA GLY A 33 2.94 -1.12 9.91
C GLY A 33 1.76 -1.00 8.94
N MET A 34 1.99 -0.40 7.76
CA MET A 34 1.00 -0.34 6.69
C MET A 34 0.64 -1.75 6.18
N LEU A 35 1.64 -2.57 5.85
CA LEU A 35 1.40 -3.94 5.39
C LEU A 35 0.69 -4.80 6.45
N ASP A 36 1.05 -4.65 7.73
CA ASP A 36 0.38 -5.34 8.82
C ASP A 36 -1.08 -4.89 8.97
N TRP A 37 -1.34 -3.58 8.95
CA TRP A 37 -2.69 -3.02 9.04
C TRP A 37 -3.61 -3.50 7.90
N LEU A 38 -3.05 -3.60 6.69
CA LEU A 38 -3.74 -4.11 5.50
C LEU A 38 -4.00 -5.62 5.60
N ASP A 39 -3.02 -6.40 6.10
CA ASP A 39 -3.12 -7.84 6.27
C ASP A 39 -4.22 -8.21 7.29
N GLU A 40 -4.29 -7.49 8.42
CA GLU A 40 -5.34 -7.65 9.43
C GLU A 40 -6.75 -7.42 8.90
N ARG A 41 -6.89 -6.62 7.86
CA ARG A 41 -8.17 -6.30 7.20
C ARG A 41 -8.46 -7.15 5.98
N ASN A 42 -7.62 -8.16 5.73
CA ASN A 42 -7.72 -9.03 4.56
C ASN A 42 -7.68 -8.25 3.23
N ALA A 43 -6.97 -7.12 3.19
CA ALA A 43 -6.91 -6.24 2.01
C ALA A 43 -6.31 -6.95 0.78
N PHE A 44 -5.44 -7.93 1.00
CA PHE A 44 -4.75 -8.70 -0.04
C PHE A 44 -5.53 -9.92 -0.55
N LEU A 45 -6.73 -10.21 -0.01
CA LEU A 45 -7.56 -11.29 -0.51
C LEU A 45 -8.09 -10.92 -1.89
N ARG A 46 -7.75 -11.75 -2.90
CA ARG A 46 -8.38 -11.65 -4.22
C ARG A 46 -9.87 -11.91 -4.09
N THR A 47 -10.66 -10.91 -4.42
CA THR A 47 -12.12 -11.03 -4.55
C THR A 47 -12.48 -11.11 -6.03
N PRO A 48 -13.66 -11.65 -6.39
CA PRO A 48 -14.13 -11.64 -7.78
C PRO A 48 -14.26 -10.22 -8.38
N ASP A 49 -14.34 -9.19 -7.53
CA ASP A 49 -14.25 -7.77 -7.95
C ASP A 49 -12.85 -7.39 -8.50
N ASP A 50 -11.78 -8.07 -8.05
CA ASP A 50 -10.41 -7.88 -8.57
C ASP A 50 -10.21 -8.50 -9.97
N GLU A 51 -11.14 -9.35 -10.44
CA GLU A 51 -11.10 -9.90 -11.81
C GLU A 51 -11.70 -8.95 -12.86
N PHE A 52 -12.48 -7.96 -12.41
CA PHE A 52 -12.83 -6.82 -13.24
C PHE A 52 -11.63 -5.86 -13.28
N LEU A 53 -11.31 -5.33 -14.46
CA LEU A 53 -10.35 -4.24 -14.68
C LEU A 53 -10.86 -2.92 -14.04
N GLY A 54 -11.18 -2.96 -12.75
CA GLY A 54 -11.66 -1.85 -11.94
C GLY A 54 -10.55 -1.25 -11.08
N PRO A 55 -10.82 -0.09 -10.44
CA PRO A 55 -9.93 0.45 -9.42
C PRO A 55 -9.79 -0.58 -8.29
N GLY A 56 -8.60 -0.69 -7.71
CA GLY A 56 -8.35 -1.64 -6.64
C GLY A 56 -9.02 -1.19 -5.36
N LYS A 57 -8.59 -1.79 -4.25
CA LYS A 57 -9.19 -1.51 -2.95
C LYS A 57 -8.49 -0.33 -2.32
N MET A 58 -9.16 0.82 -2.31
CA MET A 58 -8.72 2.01 -1.60
C MET A 58 -8.86 1.82 -0.09
N TYR A 59 -7.78 2.07 0.63
CA TYR A 59 -7.72 2.07 2.10
C TYR A 59 -7.07 3.35 2.60
N THR A 60 -7.57 3.83 3.73
CA THR A 60 -6.90 4.87 4.53
C THR A 60 -6.37 4.20 5.79
N CYS A 61 -5.05 4.19 5.96
CA CYS A 61 -4.41 3.59 7.12
C CYS A 61 -3.57 4.61 7.89
N ASP A 62 -3.68 4.56 9.21
CA ASP A 62 -2.92 5.41 10.14
C ASP A 62 -1.86 4.54 10.82
N VAL A 63 -0.59 4.87 10.57
CA VAL A 63 0.58 4.10 11.02
C VAL A 63 1.62 5.07 11.55
N GLU A 64 2.09 4.87 12.80
CA GLU A 64 3.13 5.69 13.42
C GLU A 64 2.84 7.22 13.39
N GLY A 65 1.57 7.62 13.42
CA GLY A 65 1.17 9.03 13.33
C GLY A 65 1.21 9.62 11.92
N VAL A 66 1.21 8.76 10.90
CA VAL A 66 1.13 9.13 9.49
C VAL A 66 -0.07 8.43 8.85
N GLN A 67 -0.88 9.21 8.14
CA GLN A 67 -2.01 8.72 7.37
C GLN A 67 -1.58 8.48 5.92
N PHE A 68 -1.88 7.28 5.43
CA PHE A 68 -1.65 6.88 4.04
C PHE A 68 -2.97 6.60 3.34
N GLU A 69 -3.11 7.16 2.13
CA GLU A 69 -4.14 6.75 1.19
C GLU A 69 -3.49 5.77 0.19
N VAL A 70 -3.92 4.51 0.25
CA VAL A 70 -3.33 3.43 -0.53
C VAL A 70 -4.37 2.69 -1.34
N ASP A 71 -3.98 2.22 -2.52
CA ASP A 71 -4.77 1.35 -3.36
C ASP A 71 -4.10 -0.02 -3.44
N VAL A 72 -4.86 -1.06 -3.08
CA VAL A 72 -4.37 -2.44 -3.02
C VAL A 72 -4.96 -3.25 -4.17
N HIS A 73 -4.06 -3.81 -4.98
CA HIS A 73 -4.36 -4.74 -6.06
C HIS A 73 -3.62 -6.06 -5.82
N GLY A 74 -4.26 -7.02 -5.18
CA GLY A 74 -3.63 -8.30 -4.84
C GLY A 74 -2.45 -8.14 -3.88
N TYR A 75 -1.21 -8.20 -4.38
CA TYR A 75 0.03 -7.96 -3.60
C TYR A 75 0.74 -6.66 -3.97
N GLU A 76 0.10 -5.83 -4.79
CA GLU A 76 0.58 -4.50 -5.16
C GLU A 76 -0.13 -3.47 -4.28
N VAL A 77 0.65 -2.54 -3.73
CA VAL A 77 0.18 -1.48 -2.83
C VAL A 77 0.66 -0.16 -3.38
N VAL A 78 -0.24 0.61 -3.98
CA VAL A 78 0.04 1.94 -4.50
C VAL A 78 -0.22 2.97 -3.41
N VAL A 79 0.77 3.79 -3.07
CA VAL A 79 0.62 4.87 -2.10
C VAL A 79 0.38 6.17 -2.86
N TYR A 80 -0.85 6.67 -2.80
CA TYR A 80 -1.24 7.92 -3.47
C TYR A 80 -0.93 9.15 -2.65
N LYS A 81 -1.04 9.03 -1.33
CA LYS A 81 -0.83 10.16 -0.44
C LYS A 81 -0.26 9.71 0.88
N ARG A 82 0.64 10.54 1.40
CA ARG A 82 1.19 10.47 2.74
C ARG A 82 0.93 11.82 3.42
N SER A 83 0.33 11.81 4.61
CA SER A 83 0.09 13.03 5.39
C SER A 83 0.36 12.77 6.86
N PRO A 84 0.96 13.70 7.60
CA PRO A 84 1.02 13.58 9.05
C PRO A 84 -0.40 13.56 9.62
N ALA A 85 -0.68 12.60 10.51
CA ALA A 85 -1.98 12.43 11.17
C ALA A 85 -2.20 13.45 12.30
#